data_AF-A0A3A4K5R8-F1
#
_entry.id   AF-A0A3A4K5R8-F1
#
_cell.length_a   1.000
_cell.length_b   1.000
_cell.length_c   1.000
_cell.angle_alpha   90.00
_cell.angle_beta   90.00
_cell.angle_gamma   90.00
#
_symmetry.space_group_name_H-M   'P 1'
#
loop_
_entity.id
_entity.type
_entity.pdbx_description
1 polymer ?
#
loop_
_entity_poly.entity_id
_entity_poly.type
_entity_poly.pdbx_seq_one_letter_code
_entity_poly.pdbx_strand_id
1 'polypeptide(L)'
;MSHNAYLVRYKWRTGMLAWIGHRLSGLALIFYLSIHVFVTRAFFLAAKSQNPQAEFEKIYGVLTHPLFGLAEILLLAAVLYHALNGVRILIVDFGNGARYQKALWAGVMVVFVLLMLIFGGLMAAHVIGKMGGAA
;
A
#
# COMPACT_ATOMS: atom_id res chain seq x y z
N MET A 1 -19.74 -20.93 -43.88
CA MET A 1 -18.64 -21.00 -42.88
C MET A 1 -18.84 -19.87 -41.86
N SER A 2 -19.64 -20.07 -40.80
CA SER A 2 -19.79 -19.09 -39.71
C SER A 2 -18.75 -19.36 -38.63
N HIS A 3 -17.88 -18.38 -38.40
CA HIS A 3 -16.84 -18.44 -37.36
C HIS A 3 -17.50 -18.18 -36.01
N ASN A 4 -17.72 -19.24 -35.22
CA ASN A 4 -18.16 -19.12 -33.84
C ASN A 4 -17.00 -18.58 -32.99
N ALA A 5 -17.07 -17.30 -32.65
CA ALA A 5 -16.15 -16.66 -31.73
C ALA A 5 -16.36 -17.22 -30.31
N TYR A 6 -15.48 -18.11 -29.88
CA TYR A 6 -15.40 -18.59 -28.49
C TYR A 6 -14.86 -17.47 -27.58
N LEU A 7 -15.64 -16.42 -27.35
CA LEU A 7 -15.34 -15.43 -26.32
C LEU A 7 -15.67 -16.05 -24.95
N VAL A 8 -14.71 -16.77 -24.38
CA VAL A 8 -14.78 -17.23 -22.99
C VAL A 8 -14.76 -15.99 -22.09
N ARG A 9 -15.95 -15.54 -21.66
CA ARG A 9 -16.09 -14.43 -20.71
C ARG A 9 -15.59 -14.87 -19.34
N TYR A 10 -14.38 -14.41 -18.97
CA TYR A 10 -13.80 -14.70 -17.66
C TYR A 10 -14.69 -14.15 -16.54
N LYS A 11 -15.11 -15.03 -15.61
CA LYS A 11 -15.92 -14.63 -14.45
C LYS A 11 -14.99 -14.26 -13.30
N TRP A 12 -14.86 -12.95 -13.05
CA TRP A 12 -14.12 -12.42 -11.90
C TRP A 12 -14.70 -12.97 -10.60
N ARG A 13 -13.90 -13.77 -9.89
CA ARG A 13 -14.23 -14.27 -8.55
C ARG A 13 -13.45 -13.48 -7.51
N THR A 14 -14.01 -13.36 -6.31
CA THR A 14 -13.37 -12.67 -5.17
C THR A 14 -11.96 -13.19 -4.89
N GLY A 15 -11.73 -14.50 -5.05
CA GLY A 15 -10.40 -15.10 -4.91
C GLY A 15 -9.38 -14.59 -5.94
N MET A 16 -9.78 -14.32 -7.18
CA MET A 16 -8.86 -13.80 -8.20
C MET A 16 -8.50 -12.35 -7.91
N LEU A 17 -9.46 -11.51 -7.53
CA LEU A 17 -9.19 -10.14 -7.12
C LEU A 17 -8.25 -10.10 -5.90
N ALA A 18 -8.49 -10.99 -4.92
CA ALA A 18 -7.65 -11.13 -3.74
C ALA A 18 -6.18 -11.43 -4.12
N TRP A 19 -5.99 -12.34 -5.06
CA TRP A 19 -4.70 -12.77 -5.57
C TRP A 19 -3.99 -11.68 -6.37
N ILE A 20 -4.69 -11.01 -7.30
CA ILE A 20 -4.11 -9.92 -8.11
C ILE A 20 -3.65 -8.80 -7.17
N GLY A 21 -4.53 -8.39 -6.25
CA GLY A 21 -4.22 -7.34 -5.29
C GLY A 21 -2.97 -7.66 -4.48
N HIS A 22 -2.79 -8.92 -4.07
CA HIS A 22 -1.67 -9.30 -3.19
C HIS A 22 -0.33 -9.26 -3.93
N ARG A 23 -0.33 -9.67 -5.20
CA ARG A 23 0.85 -9.57 -6.07
C ARG A 23 1.19 -8.13 -6.41
N LEU A 24 0.20 -7.34 -6.80
CA LEU A 24 0.40 -5.93 -7.12
C LEU A 24 0.88 -5.15 -5.89
N SER A 25 0.31 -5.38 -4.71
CA SER A 25 0.79 -4.76 -3.48
C SER A 25 2.19 -5.22 -3.13
N GLY A 26 2.52 -6.51 -3.27
CA GLY A 26 3.88 -7.01 -3.05
C GLY A 26 4.90 -6.36 -4.00
N LEU A 27 4.55 -6.20 -5.28
CA LEU A 27 5.38 -5.51 -6.26
C LEU A 27 5.58 -4.03 -5.89
N ALA A 28 4.52 -3.34 -5.47
CA ALA A 28 4.61 -1.96 -4.97
C ALA A 28 5.54 -1.86 -3.75
N LEU A 29 5.48 -2.84 -2.83
CA LEU A 29 6.35 -2.88 -1.65
C LEU A 29 7.82 -3.10 -1.99
N ILE A 30 8.14 -3.87 -3.04
CA ILE A 30 9.52 -4.02 -3.53
C ILE A 30 10.09 -2.68 -4.02
N PHE A 31 9.31 -1.94 -4.82
CA PHE A 31 9.70 -0.62 -5.28
C PHE A 31 9.83 0.37 -4.11
N TYR A 32 8.85 0.37 -3.21
CA TYR A 32 8.90 1.18 -1.99
C TYR A 32 10.15 0.88 -1.18
N LEU A 33 10.46 -0.40 -0.91
CA LEU A 33 11.61 -0.77 -0.10
C LEU A 33 12.92 -0.25 -0.72
N SER A 34 13.03 -0.30 -2.05
CA SER A 34 14.17 0.26 -2.76
C SER A 34 14.30 1.76 -2.52
N ILE A 35 13.22 2.52 -2.74
CA ILE A 35 13.17 3.98 -2.48
C ILE A 35 13.46 4.28 -1.00
N HIS A 36 12.89 3.50 -0.09
CA HIS A 36 13.05 3.64 1.35
C HIS A 36 14.52 3.50 1.79
N VAL A 37 15.23 2.52 1.23
CA VAL A 37 16.67 2.36 1.47
C VAL A 37 17.46 3.55 0.91
N PHE A 38 17.12 4.06 -0.27
CA PHE A 38 17.78 5.24 -0.84
C PHE A 38 17.57 6.50 0.01
N VAL A 39 16.34 6.76 0.46
CA VAL A 39 16.02 7.90 1.34
C VAL A 39 16.75 7.75 2.68
N THR A 40 16.72 6.56 3.28
CA THR A 40 17.46 6.28 4.52
C THR A 40 18.96 6.51 4.34
N ARG A 41 19.54 6.08 3.22
CA ARG A 41 20.94 6.38 2.87
C ARG A 41 21.19 7.89 2.73
N ALA A 42 20.26 8.65 2.15
CA ALA A 42 20.40 10.10 2.05
C ALA A 42 20.46 10.76 3.43
N PHE A 43 19.65 10.34 4.40
CA PHE A 43 19.75 10.79 5.79
C PHE A 43 21.11 10.47 6.42
N PHE A 44 21.64 9.26 6.22
CA PHE A 44 22.96 8.89 6.71
C PHE A 44 24.10 9.73 6.09
N LEU A 45 23.97 10.13 4.83
CA LEU A 45 24.93 11.00 4.15
C LEU A 45 24.80 12.46 4.62
N ALA A 46 23.57 12.96 4.79
CA ALA A 46 23.29 14.29 5.31
C ALA A 46 23.91 14.47 6.71
N ALA A 47 23.81 13.46 7.58
CA ALA A 47 24.41 13.48 8.92
C ALA A 47 25.94 13.62 8.90
N LYS A 48 26.61 13.26 7.80
CA LYS A 48 28.07 13.34 7.62
C LYS A 48 28.51 14.52 6.77
N SER A 49 27.59 15.37 6.32
CA SER A 49 27.92 16.51 5.47
C SER A 49 28.57 17.63 6.28
N GLN A 50 29.18 18.60 5.59
CA GLN A 50 29.76 19.79 6.24
C GLN A 50 28.70 20.67 6.92
N ASN A 51 27.45 20.63 6.44
CA ASN A 51 26.32 21.35 7.03
C ASN A 51 25.09 20.41 7.10
N PRO A 52 25.00 19.57 8.14
CA PRO A 52 23.94 18.57 8.25
C PRO A 52 22.54 19.18 8.26
N GLN A 53 22.38 20.32 8.93
CA GLN A 53 21.08 20.98 9.04
C GLN A 53 20.52 21.37 7.67
N ALA A 54 21.34 22.00 6.82
CA ALA A 54 20.91 22.38 5.48
C ALA A 54 20.54 21.17 4.61
N GLU A 55 21.25 20.05 4.75
CA GLU A 55 20.92 18.83 4.00
C GLU A 55 19.64 18.14 4.52
N PHE A 56 19.39 18.15 5.83
CA PHE A 56 18.13 17.64 6.39
C PHE A 56 16.92 18.46 5.93
N GLU A 57 17.03 19.79 5.89
CA GLU A 57 15.96 20.67 5.39
C GLU A 57 15.59 20.36 3.94
N LYS A 58 16.58 20.06 3.08
CA LYS A 58 16.32 19.65 1.69
C LYS A 58 15.51 18.36 1.62
N ILE A 59 15.91 17.33 2.38
CA ILE A 59 15.21 16.05 2.43
C ILE A 59 13.79 16.24 2.99
N TYR A 60 13.67 17.00 4.07
CA TYR A 60 12.39 17.32 4.70
C TYR A 60 11.43 18.04 3.73
N GLY A 61 11.94 18.99 2.93
CA GLY A 61 11.14 19.68 1.90
C GLY A 61 10.52 18.73 0.88
N VAL A 62 11.22 17.65 0.50
CA VAL A 62 10.68 16.62 -0.40
C VAL A 62 9.63 15.75 0.31
N LEU A 63 9.94 15.27 1.52
CA LEU A 63 9.07 14.35 2.26
C LEU A 63 7.78 15.01 2.76
N THR A 64 7.79 16.32 2.94
CA THR A 64 6.60 17.08 3.36
C THR A 64 5.72 17.54 2.20
N HIS A 65 6.16 17.33 0.95
CA HIS A 65 5.40 17.71 -0.22
C HIS A 65 4.03 16.98 -0.25
N PRO A 66 2.92 17.66 -0.55
CA PRO A 66 1.58 17.04 -0.49
C PRO A 66 1.41 15.81 -1.38
N LEU A 67 2.07 15.77 -2.55
CA LEU A 67 2.10 14.58 -3.40
C LEU A 67 2.77 13.37 -2.72
N PHE A 68 3.79 13.61 -1.90
CA PHE A 68 4.44 12.55 -1.12
C PHE A 68 3.47 12.01 -0.05
N GLY A 69 2.69 12.88 0.59
CA GLY A 69 1.63 12.47 1.52
C GLY A 69 0.57 11.56 0.86
N LEU A 70 0.20 11.80 -0.40
CA LEU A 70 -0.67 10.88 -1.14
C LEU A 70 0.01 9.52 -1.37
N ALA A 71 1.30 9.52 -1.72
CA ALA A 71 2.07 8.29 -1.88
C ALA A 71 2.17 7.50 -0.56
N GLU A 72 2.30 8.17 0.58
CA GLU A 72 2.28 7.53 1.91
C GLU A 72 0.93 6.86 2.23
N ILE A 73 -0.20 7.49 1.86
CA ILE A 73 -1.53 6.89 2.05
C ILE A 73 -1.70 5.65 1.16
N LEU A 74 -1.25 5.71 -0.10
CA LEU A 74 -1.26 4.55 -1.00
C LEU A 74 -0.35 3.43 -0.51
N LEU A 75 0.81 3.78 0.04
CA LEU A 75 1.73 2.84 0.67
C LEU A 75 1.07 2.16 1.87
N LEU A 76 0.41 2.91 2.75
CA LEU A 76 -0.34 2.36 3.88
C LEU A 76 -1.37 1.33 3.40
N ALA A 77 -2.14 1.67 2.37
CA ALA A 77 -3.10 0.74 1.77
C ALA A 77 -2.41 -0.53 1.23
N ALA A 78 -1.28 -0.39 0.53
CA ALA A 78 -0.52 -1.51 0.01
C ALA A 78 0.00 -2.43 1.12
N VAL A 79 0.61 -1.86 2.17
CA VAL A 79 1.14 -2.62 3.33
C VAL A 79 0.02 -3.37 4.04
N LEU A 80 -1.06 -2.66 4.42
CA LEU A 80 -2.17 -3.24 5.16
C LEU A 80 -2.82 -4.38 4.38
N TYR A 81 -3.14 -4.13 3.10
CA TYR A 81 -3.73 -5.15 2.25
C TYR A 81 -2.80 -6.35 2.07
N HIS A 82 -1.50 -6.11 1.82
CA HIS A 82 -0.52 -7.19 1.62
C HIS A 82 -0.38 -8.08 2.85
N ALA A 83 -0.21 -7.46 4.02
CA ALA A 83 -0.04 -8.17 5.30
C ALA A 83 -1.30 -8.94 5.68
N LEU A 84 -2.48 -8.30 5.66
CA LEU A 84 -3.74 -8.94 6.04
C LEU A 84 -4.11 -10.09 5.09
N ASN A 85 -3.96 -9.89 3.78
CA ASN A 85 -4.23 -10.97 2.83
C ASN A 85 -3.16 -12.08 2.90
N GLY A 86 -1.91 -11.76 3.24
CA GLY A 86 -0.87 -12.75 3.54
C GLY A 86 -1.25 -13.64 4.73
N VAL A 87 -1.72 -13.04 5.84
CA VAL A 87 -2.23 -13.77 7.00
C VAL A 87 -3.41 -14.66 6.62
N ARG A 88 -4.35 -14.18 5.79
CA ARG A 88 -5.44 -15.01 5.27
C ARG A 88 -4.91 -16.23 4.51
N ILE A 89 -3.90 -16.05 3.66
CA ILE A 89 -3.30 -17.18 2.91
C ILE A 89 -2.72 -18.20 3.89
N LEU A 90 -1.97 -17.75 4.90
CA LEU A 90 -1.45 -18.64 5.94
C LEU A 90 -2.56 -19.43 6.66
N ILE A 91 -3.66 -18.78 7.04
CA ILE A 91 -4.81 -19.46 7.69
C ILE A 91 -5.46 -20.47 6.75
N VAL A 92 -5.57 -20.14 5.45
CA VAL A 92 -6.14 -21.04 4.45
C VAL A 92 -5.27 -22.29 4.29
N ASP A 93 -3.97 -22.11 4.16
CA ASP A 93 -3.02 -23.18 3.83
C ASP A 93 -2.69 -24.06 5.06
N PHE A 94 -2.54 -23.46 6.24
CA PHE A 94 -2.14 -24.17 7.47
C PHE A 94 -3.31 -24.46 8.44
N GLY A 95 -4.45 -23.77 8.32
CA GLY A 95 -5.56 -23.82 9.28
C GLY A 95 -6.83 -24.51 8.76
N ASN A 96 -6.76 -25.26 7.66
CA ASN A 96 -7.94 -25.81 6.97
C ASN A 96 -8.99 -24.71 6.64
N GLY A 97 -8.51 -23.49 6.37
CA GLY A 97 -9.34 -22.31 6.12
C GLY A 97 -9.97 -22.28 4.71
N ALA A 98 -9.67 -23.26 3.86
CA ALA A 98 -10.19 -23.37 2.51
C ALA A 98 -11.73 -23.32 2.46
N ARG A 99 -12.41 -23.99 3.40
CA ARG A 99 -13.88 -23.97 3.53
C ARG A 99 -14.46 -22.60 3.90
N TYR A 100 -13.66 -21.72 4.50
CA TYR A 100 -14.07 -20.39 4.96
C TYR A 100 -13.50 -19.25 4.12
N GLN A 101 -12.98 -19.50 2.92
CA GLN A 101 -12.27 -18.48 2.15
C GLN A 101 -13.05 -17.19 1.89
N LYS A 102 -14.38 -17.28 1.68
CA LYS A 102 -15.23 -16.11 1.49
C LYS A 102 -15.36 -15.28 2.77
N ALA A 103 -15.59 -15.96 3.90
CA ALA A 103 -15.70 -15.31 5.21
C ALA A 103 -14.37 -14.69 5.65
N LEU A 104 -13.25 -15.41 5.47
CA LEU A 104 -11.90 -14.90 5.74
C LEU A 104 -11.56 -13.69 4.87
N TRP A 105 -11.91 -13.72 3.58
CA TRP A 105 -11.71 -12.57 2.70
C TRP A 105 -12.56 -11.36 3.14
N ALA A 106 -13.83 -11.58 3.47
CA ALA A 106 -14.69 -10.50 3.99
C ALA A 106 -14.14 -9.92 5.30
N GLY A 107 -13.69 -10.76 6.23
CA GLY A 107 -13.05 -10.34 7.48
C GLY A 107 -11.80 -9.50 7.24
N VAL A 108 -10.92 -9.92 6.33
CA VAL A 108 -9.75 -9.12 5.91
C VAL A 108 -10.18 -7.76 5.37
N MET A 109 -11.19 -7.71 4.49
CA MET A 109 -11.65 -6.44 3.92
C MET A 109 -12.27 -5.51 4.96
N VAL A 110 -13.02 -6.04 5.92
CA VAL A 110 -13.57 -5.26 7.04
C VAL A 110 -12.43 -4.65 7.87
N VAL A 111 -11.46 -5.46 8.28
CA VAL A 111 -10.30 -4.98 9.05
C VAL A 111 -9.50 -3.95 8.26
N PHE A 112 -9.24 -4.23 6.97
CA PHE A 112 -8.57 -3.30 6.07
C PHE A 112 -9.28 -1.95 6.00
N VAL A 113 -10.59 -1.93 5.77
CA VAL A 113 -11.38 -0.69 5.68
C VAL A 113 -11.36 0.07 7.01
N LEU A 114 -11.54 -0.61 8.14
CA LEU A 114 -11.49 0.03 9.45
C LEU A 114 -10.13 0.70 9.71
N LEU A 115 -9.03 0.00 9.43
CA LEU A 115 -7.68 0.56 9.59
C LEU A 115 -7.42 1.72 8.61
N MET A 116 -7.91 1.62 7.37
CA MET A 116 -7.82 2.72 6.41
C MET A 116 -8.63 3.95 6.82
N LEU A 117 -9.83 3.77 7.38
CA LEU A 117 -10.64 4.88 7.85
C LEU A 117 -9.98 5.59 9.04
N ILE A 118 -9.40 4.83 9.97
CA ILE A 118 -8.71 5.38 11.14
C ILE A 118 -7.40 6.04 10.70
N PHE A 119 -6.42 5.25 10.23
CA PHE A 119 -5.08 5.74 9.97
C PHE A 119 -5.00 6.55 8.67
N GLY A 120 -5.59 6.03 7.59
CA GLY A 120 -5.64 6.73 6.31
C GLY A 120 -6.47 8.02 6.37
N GLY A 121 -7.57 8.03 7.15
CA GLY A 121 -8.37 9.23 7.39
C GLY A 121 -7.60 10.32 8.13
N LEU A 122 -6.87 9.95 9.20
CA LEU A 122 -6.00 10.87 9.94
C LEU A 122 -4.88 11.43 9.04
N MET A 123 -4.24 10.57 8.24
CA MET A 123 -3.22 10.99 7.28
C MET A 123 -3.79 11.92 6.21
N ALA A 124 -4.95 11.59 5.65
CA ALA A 124 -5.62 12.42 4.65
C ALA A 124 -5.97 13.79 5.21
N ALA A 125 -6.50 13.86 6.44
CA ALA A 125 -6.80 15.13 7.11
C ALA A 125 -5.54 15.99 7.28
N HIS A 126 -4.41 15.39 7.66
CA HIS A 126 -3.12 16.09 7.78
C HIS A 126 -2.61 16.61 6.43
N VAL A 127 -2.69 15.78 5.38
CA VAL A 127 -2.25 16.14 4.02
C VAL A 127 -3.13 17.25 3.44
N ILE A 128 -4.46 17.15 3.62
CA ILE A 128 -5.41 18.18 3.18
C ILE A 128 -5.19 19.48 3.96
N GLY A 129 -4.94 19.42 5.26
CA GLY A 129 -4.62 20.58 6.08
C GLY A 129 -3.38 21.33 5.57
N LYS A 130 -2.35 20.60 5.14
CA LYS A 130 -1.15 21.20 4.52
C LYS A 130 -1.44 21.83 3.15
N MET A 131 -2.35 21.26 2.36
CA MET A 131 -2.76 21.83 1.07
C MET A 131 -3.65 23.07 1.24
N GLY A 132 -4.52 23.08 2.25
CA GLY A 132 -5.47 24.17 2.53
C GLY A 132 -4.91 25.31 3.37
N GLY A 133 -3.86 25.07 4.17
CA GLY A 133 -3.13 26.08 4.94
C GLY A 133 -1.98 26.76 4.18
N ALA A 134 -1.86 26.54 2.87
CA ALA A 134 -0.89 27.18 1.98
C ALA A 134 -1.38 28.54 1.43
N ALA A 135 -2.07 29.32 2.28
CA ALA A 135 -2.49 30.71 2.01
C ALA A 135 -2.00 31.63 3.13
#